data_AF-A0A9P8BB72-F1
#
_entry.id   AF-A0A9P8BB72-F1
#
_cell.length_a   1.000
_cell.length_b   1.000
_cell.length_c   1.000
_cell.angle_alpha   90.00
_cell.angle_beta   90.00
_cell.angle_gamma   90.00
#
_symmetry.space_group_name_H-M   'P 1'
#
loop_
_entity.id
_entity.type
_entity.pdbx_description
1 polymer ?
#
loop_
_entity_poly.entity_id
_entity_poly.type
_entity_poly.pdbx_seq_one_letter_code
_entity_poly.pdbx_strand_id
1 'polypeptide(L)'
;MPQNEYIEESIKRHGRRLDHEERTRKRIARNVHKQSAIAQSTYGIKAKLLHARRHSEKVSLKKTLKAHDERNLKQKDPSSTSAQTALPTYLLDRDTQKDAKALSSALKQKRKDKAA
;
A
#
# COMPACT_ATOMS: atom_id res chain seq x y z
N MET A 1 24.53 22.12 -4.92
CA MET A 1 23.17 21.52 -4.90
C MET A 1 22.24 22.48 -5.60
N PRO A 2 21.38 22.03 -6.53
CA PRO A 2 20.36 22.90 -7.08
C PRO A 2 19.42 23.37 -5.95
N GLN A 3 19.06 24.66 -5.97
CA GLN A 3 18.19 25.27 -4.97
C GLN A 3 16.72 25.11 -5.36
N ASN A 4 15.86 24.94 -4.35
CA ASN A 4 14.40 24.94 -4.46
C ASN A 4 13.85 23.91 -5.47
N GLU A 5 12.65 24.18 -5.99
CA GLU A 5 11.92 23.37 -6.98
C GLU A 5 12.17 23.86 -8.42
N TYR A 6 13.43 24.10 -8.76
CA TYR A 6 13.84 24.66 -10.05
C TYR A 6 13.30 23.91 -11.29
N ILE A 7 13.04 22.60 -11.18
CA ILE A 7 12.42 21.79 -12.25
C ILE A 7 10.95 22.17 -12.44
N GLU A 8 10.21 22.35 -11.36
CA GLU A 8 8.81 22.76 -11.45
C GLU A 8 8.68 24.20 -11.95
N GLU A 9 9.55 25.09 -11.49
CA GLU A 9 9.63 26.46 -12.01
C GLU A 9 9.93 26.47 -13.52
N SER A 10 10.88 25.65 -13.98
CA SER A 10 11.18 25.52 -15.40
C SER A 10 9.98 25.01 -16.20
N ILE A 11 9.22 24.06 -15.67
CA ILE A 11 8.00 23.55 -16.33
C ILE A 11 6.90 24.63 -16.36
N LYS A 12 6.75 25.42 -15.29
CA LYS A 12 5.79 26.53 -15.24
C LYS A 12 6.14 27.66 -16.22
N ARG A 13 7.43 27.97 -16.37
CA ARG A 13 7.92 29.05 -17.25
C ARG A 13 8.01 28.65 -18.72
N HIS A 14 8.50 27.44 -19.01
CA HIS A 14 8.84 27.01 -20.36
C HIS A 14 7.97 25.85 -20.87
N GLY A 15 7.07 25.33 -20.02
CA GLY A 15 6.24 24.18 -20.35
C GLY A 15 7.02 22.87 -20.31
N ARG A 16 6.37 21.81 -20.80
CA ARG A 16 6.99 20.50 -21.05
C ARG A 16 7.32 20.37 -22.54
N ARG A 17 8.05 19.32 -22.90
CA ARG A 17 8.22 18.94 -24.31
C ARG A 17 6.86 18.79 -24.99
N LEU A 18 6.74 19.27 -26.22
CA LEU A 18 5.49 19.26 -27.00
C LEU A 18 4.87 17.86 -27.12
N ASP A 19 5.71 16.81 -27.19
CA ASP A 19 5.31 15.41 -27.32
C ASP A 19 5.05 14.69 -25.98
N HIS A 20 5.14 15.40 -24.85
CA HIS A 20 5.12 14.79 -23.52
C HIS A 20 3.83 14.00 -23.27
N GLU A 21 2.67 14.63 -23.51
CA GLU A 21 1.36 14.05 -23.23
C GLU A 21 1.04 12.86 -24.15
N GLU A 22 1.41 12.95 -25.42
CA GLU A 22 1.28 11.82 -26.33
C GLU A 22 2.12 10.63 -25.89
N ARG A 23 3.36 10.89 -25.46
CA ARG A 23 4.28 9.84 -25.04
C ARG A 23 3.84 9.19 -23.75
N THR A 24 3.34 9.96 -22.78
CA THR A 24 2.80 9.42 -21.54
C THR A 24 1.54 8.59 -21.82
N ARG A 25 0.61 9.08 -22.64
CA ARG A 25 -0.59 8.34 -23.06
C ARG A 25 -0.23 7.02 -23.73
N LYS A 26 0.62 7.05 -24.77
CA LYS A 26 1.08 5.85 -25.49
C LYS A 26 1.84 4.89 -24.56
N ARG A 27 2.59 5.40 -23.58
CA ARG A 27 3.28 4.58 -22.56
C ARG A 27 2.30 3.88 -21.63
N ILE A 28 1.29 4.59 -21.12
CA ILE A 28 0.25 4.01 -20.24
C ILE A 28 -0.53 2.93 -20.98
N ALA A 29 -0.97 3.21 -22.22
CA ALA A 29 -1.68 2.23 -23.05
C ALA A 29 -0.88 0.95 -23.29
N ARG A 30 0.41 1.08 -23.66
CA ARG A 30 1.30 -0.08 -23.88
C ARG A 30 1.68 -0.82 -22.60
N ASN A 31 1.50 -0.21 -21.43
CA ASN A 31 1.90 -0.81 -20.16
C ASN A 31 1.15 -2.14 -19.95
N VAL A 32 -0.13 -2.24 -20.31
CA VAL A 32 -0.91 -3.48 -20.13
C VAL A 32 -0.26 -4.67 -20.85
N HIS A 33 0.07 -4.52 -22.14
CA HIS A 33 0.76 -5.56 -22.91
C HIS A 33 2.17 -5.83 -22.38
N LYS A 34 2.91 -4.77 -22.03
CA LYS A 34 4.28 -4.89 -21.50
C LYS A 34 4.30 -5.67 -20.20
N GLN A 35 3.34 -5.46 -19.30
CA GLN A 35 3.27 -6.17 -18.02
C GLN A 35 2.99 -7.66 -18.22
N SER A 36 2.10 -8.01 -19.15
CA SER A 36 1.84 -9.40 -19.52
C SER A 36 3.09 -10.08 -20.08
N ALA A 37 3.76 -9.43 -21.04
CA ALA A 37 4.97 -9.93 -21.66
C ALA A 37 6.12 -10.10 -20.64
N ILE A 38 6.29 -9.16 -19.71
CA ILE A 38 7.28 -9.29 -18.63
C ILE A 38 6.94 -10.48 -17.74
N ALA A 39 5.67 -10.66 -17.32
CA ALA A 39 5.28 -11.77 -16.48
C ALA A 39 5.56 -13.14 -17.13
N GLN A 40 5.36 -13.26 -18.44
CA GLN A 40 5.62 -14.49 -19.21
C GLN A 40 7.11 -14.77 -19.42
N SER A 41 7.95 -13.73 -19.52
CA SER A 41 9.38 -13.84 -19.85
C SER A 41 10.32 -13.79 -18.65
N THR A 42 9.85 -13.36 -17.47
CA THR A 42 10.68 -13.31 -16.26
C THR A 42 10.78 -14.69 -15.60
N TYR A 43 12.00 -15.10 -15.26
CA TYR A 43 12.27 -16.37 -14.58
C TYR A 43 13.01 -16.18 -13.24
N GLY A 44 13.07 -17.26 -12.45
CA GLY A 44 13.83 -17.31 -11.20
C GLY A 44 13.31 -16.38 -10.10
N ILE A 45 14.23 -15.80 -9.32
CA ILE A 45 13.90 -14.93 -8.17
C ILE A 45 13.13 -13.69 -8.61
N LYS A 46 13.44 -13.14 -9.80
CA LYS A 46 12.75 -11.97 -10.35
C LYS A 46 11.25 -12.25 -10.57
N ALA A 47 10.91 -13.44 -11.07
CA ALA A 47 9.52 -13.85 -11.25
C ALA A 47 8.79 -13.95 -9.89
N LYS A 48 9.43 -14.58 -8.89
CA LYS A 48 8.86 -14.70 -7.54
C LYS A 48 8.54 -13.33 -6.93
N LEU A 49 9.48 -12.37 -7.03
CA LEU A 49 9.27 -11.00 -6.56
C LEU A 49 8.17 -10.28 -7.31
N LEU A 50 8.10 -10.44 -8.64
CA LEU A 50 7.05 -9.86 -9.47
C LEU A 50 5.67 -10.37 -9.05
N HIS A 51 5.50 -11.69 -8.90
CA HIS A 51 4.23 -12.28 -8.51
C HIS A 51 3.81 -11.89 -7.08
N ALA A 52 4.76 -11.84 -6.13
CA ALA A 52 4.49 -11.36 -4.78
C ALA A 52 3.96 -9.91 -4.78
N ARG A 53 4.63 -9.03 -5.54
CA ARG A 53 4.20 -7.63 -5.71
C ARG A 53 2.81 -7.53 -6.35
N ARG A 54 2.56 -8.31 -7.41
CA ARG A 54 1.26 -8.32 -8.09
C ARG A 54 0.13 -8.81 -7.19
N HIS A 55 0.40 -9.82 -6.37
CA HIS A 55 -0.56 -10.30 -5.40
C HIS A 55 -0.90 -9.21 -4.37
N SER A 56 0.10 -8.52 -3.80
CA SER A 56 -0.14 -7.43 -2.85
C SER A 56 -0.92 -6.27 -3.47
N GLU A 57 -0.60 -5.88 -4.71
CA GLU A 57 -1.33 -4.83 -5.44
C GLU A 57 -2.79 -5.22 -5.66
N LYS A 58 -3.06 -6.47 -6.08
CA LYS A 58 -4.42 -6.98 -6.30
C LYS A 58 -5.23 -7.03 -5.00
N VAL A 59 -4.63 -7.47 -3.90
CA VAL A 59 -5.28 -7.50 -2.59
C VAL A 59 -5.59 -6.09 -2.09
N SER A 60 -4.63 -5.17 -2.22
CA SER A 60 -4.84 -3.77 -1.85
C SER A 60 -6.01 -3.16 -2.63
N LEU A 61 -6.03 -3.32 -3.95
CA LEU A 61 -7.12 -2.81 -4.80
C LEU A 61 -8.48 -3.44 -4.47
N LYS A 62 -8.52 -4.74 -4.20
CA LYS A 62 -9.76 -5.41 -3.77
C LYS A 62 -10.28 -4.82 -2.46
N LYS A 63 -9.40 -4.57 -1.49
CA LYS A 63 -9.78 -3.95 -0.21
C LYS A 63 -10.25 -2.52 -0.39
N THR A 64 -9.60 -1.72 -1.24
CA THR A 64 -10.01 -0.33 -1.49
C THR A 64 -11.36 -0.25 -2.19
N LEU A 65 -11.61 -1.13 -3.17
CA LEU A 65 -12.91 -1.21 -3.85
C LEU A 65 -14.00 -1.64 -2.86
N LYS A 66 -13.75 -2.71 -2.11
CA LYS A 66 -14.68 -3.19 -1.08
C LYS A 66 -15.03 -2.10 -0.06
N ALA A 67 -14.03 -1.40 0.47
CA ALA A 67 -14.24 -0.30 1.41
C ALA A 67 -15.02 0.88 0.81
N HIS A 68 -14.80 1.17 -0.49
CA HIS A 68 -15.56 2.19 -1.21
C HIS A 68 -17.02 1.79 -1.39
N ASP A 69 -17.28 0.53 -1.78
CA ASP A 69 -18.62 -0.01 -1.98
C ASP A 69 -19.41 -0.07 -0.65
N GLU A 70 -18.74 -0.47 0.43
CA GLU A 70 -19.31 -0.54 1.78
C GLU A 70 -19.55 0.84 2.41
N ARG A 71 -18.87 1.90 1.94
CA ARG A 71 -19.01 3.26 2.52
C ARG A 71 -20.43 3.81 2.45
N ASN A 72 -21.16 3.51 1.39
CA ASN A 72 -22.53 4.00 1.18
C ASN A 72 -23.59 3.03 1.71
N LEU A 73 -23.18 1.81 2.09
CA LEU A 73 -24.05 0.82 2.71
C LEU A 73 -23.95 0.99 4.22
N LYS A 74 -25.05 1.41 4.86
CA LYS A 74 -25.16 1.36 6.33
C LYS A 74 -25.31 -0.10 6.76
N GLN A 75 -24.22 -0.87 6.77
CA GLN A 75 -24.19 -2.16 7.41
C GLN A 75 -23.99 -1.94 8.91
N LYS A 76 -24.81 -2.62 9.72
CA LYS A 76 -24.57 -2.71 11.16
C LYS A 76 -23.28 -3.50 11.34
N ASP A 77 -22.25 -2.91 11.94
CA ASP A 77 -20.95 -3.56 12.10
C ASP A 77 -21.14 -4.97 12.68
N PRO A 78 -20.61 -6.03 12.04
CA PRO A 78 -20.64 -7.37 12.62
C PRO A 78 -19.73 -7.47 13.86
N SER A 79 -18.87 -6.47 14.12
CA SER A 79 -18.16 -6.34 15.40
C SER A 79 -19.08 -6.01 16.57
N SER A 80 -20.33 -5.58 16.32
CA SER A 80 -21.38 -5.53 17.34
C SER A 80 -21.93 -6.90 17.70
N THR A 81 -21.51 -7.96 17.00
CA THR A 81 -21.86 -9.35 17.31
C THR A 81 -20.61 -10.10 17.74
N SER A 82 -20.03 -9.69 18.87
CA SER A 82 -19.23 -10.55 19.73
C SER A 82 -20.13 -11.64 20.33
N ALA A 83 -20.67 -12.53 19.49
CA ALA A 83 -21.58 -13.61 19.92
C ALA A 83 -20.88 -14.69 20.78
N GLN A 84 -19.56 -14.60 21.00
CA GLN A 84 -18.85 -15.52 21.88
C GLN A 84 -18.68 -15.03 23.31
N THR A 85 -18.78 -13.73 23.59
CA THR A 85 -18.93 -13.22 24.97
C THR A 85 -19.37 -11.76 24.91
N ALA A 86 -20.62 -11.48 25.28
CA ALA A 86 -21.03 -10.10 25.53
C ALA A 86 -20.28 -9.60 26.77
N LEU A 87 -19.29 -8.72 26.57
CA LEU A 87 -18.57 -8.10 27.67
C LEU A 87 -19.40 -6.90 28.20
N PRO A 88 -19.36 -6.63 29.52
CA PRO A 88 -19.90 -5.39 30.07
C PRO A 88 -19.31 -4.15 29.37
N THR A 89 -20.06 -3.05 29.29
CA THR A 89 -19.66 -1.83 28.55
C THR A 89 -18.29 -1.29 28.95
N TYR A 90 -17.93 -1.44 30.23
CA TYR A 90 -16.63 -1.02 30.78
C TYR A 90 -15.44 -1.94 30.41
N LEU A 91 -15.68 -3.08 29.75
CA LEU A 91 -14.68 -4.02 29.27
C LEU A 91 -14.62 -4.13 27.73
N LEU A 92 -15.54 -3.51 26.98
CA LEU A 92 -15.63 -3.64 25.50
C LEU A 92 -14.41 -3.08 24.75
N ASP A 93 -13.85 -1.97 25.22
CA ASP A 93 -12.67 -1.32 24.60
C ASP A 93 -11.34 -1.78 25.21
N ARG A 94 -11.39 -2.73 26.16
CA ARG A 94 -10.22 -3.37 26.74
C ARG A 94 -9.83 -4.57 25.90
N ASP A 95 -9.56 -4.34 24.62
CA ASP A 95 -8.82 -5.32 23.81
C ASP A 95 -7.53 -5.66 24.54
N THR A 96 -7.10 -6.93 24.52
CA THR A 96 -5.80 -7.32 25.06
C THR A 96 -4.77 -6.39 24.46
N GLN A 97 -4.24 -5.50 25.30
CA GLN A 97 -3.37 -4.42 24.94
C GLN A 97 -2.23 -5.06 24.13
N LYS A 98 -2.23 -4.89 22.79
CA LYS A 98 -1.05 -5.22 22.00
C LYS A 98 -0.05 -4.18 22.45
N ASP A 99 0.70 -4.50 23.50
CA ASP A 99 1.64 -3.61 24.15
C ASP A 99 2.66 -3.17 23.10
N ALA A 100 2.35 -2.09 22.40
CA ALA A 100 3.24 -1.48 21.41
C ALA A 100 4.57 -1.12 22.08
N LYS A 101 4.53 -0.87 23.40
CA LYS A 101 5.69 -0.69 24.27
C LYS A 101 6.51 -1.97 24.45
N ALA A 102 5.88 -3.14 24.58
CA ALA A 102 6.56 -4.45 24.64
C ALA A 102 7.17 -4.86 23.28
N LEU A 103 6.48 -4.56 22.17
CA LEU A 103 7.05 -4.76 20.84
C LEU A 103 8.21 -3.80 20.55
N SER A 104 8.10 -2.55 21.00
CA SER A 104 9.17 -1.55 20.87
C SER A 104 10.37 -1.87 21.76
N SER A 105 10.16 -2.36 22.99
CA SER A 105 11.24 -2.83 23.85
C SER A 105 11.92 -4.08 23.29
N ALA A 106 11.16 -5.06 22.77
CA ALA A 106 11.73 -6.24 22.11
C ALA A 106 12.57 -5.88 20.87
N LEU A 107 12.12 -4.90 20.06
CA LEU A 107 12.89 -4.38 18.93
C LEU A 107 14.16 -3.65 19.36
N LYS A 108 14.11 -2.89 20.46
CA LYS A 108 15.29 -2.22 21.03
C LYS A 108 16.30 -3.23 21.57
N GLN A 109 15.83 -4.29 22.23
CA GLN A 109 16.67 -5.38 22.72
C GLN A 109 17.39 -6.06 21.55
N LYS A 110 16.64 -6.49 20.52
CA LYS A 110 17.23 -7.08 19.30
C LYS A 110 18.24 -6.19 18.58
N ARG A 111 18.08 -4.86 18.65
CA ARG A 111 19.06 -3.92 18.08
C ARG A 111 20.33 -3.82 18.92
N LYS A 112 20.22 -3.87 20.25
CA LYS A 112 21.38 -3.92 21.15
C LYS A 112 22.14 -5.24 20.98
N ASP A 113 21.44 -6.36 20.93
CA ASP A 113 22.03 -7.70 20.78
C ASP A 113 22.71 -7.90 19.41
N LYS A 114 22.34 -7.12 18.40
CA LYS A 114 22.97 -7.12 17.07
C LYS A 114 24.21 -6.19 16.99
N ALA A 115 24.32 -5.26 17.92
CA ALA A 115 25.40 -4.27 17.97
C ALA A 115 26.52 -4.67 18.95
N ALA A 116 26.26 -5.65 19.83
CA ALA A 116 27.27 -6.41 20.58
C ALA A 116 27.84 -7.54 19.71
#